data_AF-A0A1B5KTP4-F1
#
_entry.id   AF-A0A1B5KTP4-F1
#
_cell.length_a   1.000
_cell.length_b   1.000
_cell.length_c   1.000
_cell.angle_alpha   90.00
_cell.angle_beta   90.00
_cell.angle_gamma   90.00
#
_symmetry.space_group_name_H-M   'P 1'
#
loop_
_entity.id
_entity.type
_entity.pdbx_description
1 polymer ?
#
loop_
_entity_poly.entity_id
_entity_poly.type
_entity_poly.pdbx_seq_one_letter_code
_entity_poly.pdbx_strand_id
1 'polypeptide(L)'
;MMMMMMMMMMLLLLSCGSVLNGLFALGLVSAFEYNTFDGPGFPSCYNVTQVANVTSVAEVQGLVKFAASKGLQVRAGGKGHMWYDTQCSDDETIIIRTEFLNKIRDFDLAAGTVVVEAGVTFFQLAEYLHQRGANMGTGLVNWNITLGGSVAMGAHRSSLREDAAVVGGVLALDMVDGLGGLRCIERDESSDDWLAASTSLGLLGIIVNIKLKVFADSKVYAMQKT
;
A
#
# COMPACT_ATOMS: atom_id res chain seq x y z
N MET A 1 -48.37 25.48 0.94
CA MET A 1 -49.12 25.07 -0.27
C MET A 1 -48.17 25.34 -1.44
N MET A 2 -47.28 24.47 -1.88
CA MET A 2 -47.29 23.03 -2.13
C MET A 2 -45.95 22.45 -1.62
N MET A 3 -46.02 21.50 -0.69
CA MET A 3 -44.89 20.75 -0.18
C MET A 3 -45.46 19.41 0.29
N MET A 4 -45.65 18.46 -0.63
CA MET A 4 -46.02 17.06 -0.37
C MET A 4 -46.24 16.36 -1.72
N MET A 5 -45.23 15.65 -2.21
CA MET A 5 -45.32 14.44 -3.06
C MET A 5 -43.95 14.17 -3.65
N MET A 6 -43.11 13.46 -2.89
CA MET A 6 -42.06 12.54 -3.38
C MET A 6 -41.23 12.06 -2.18
N MET A 7 -41.90 11.40 -1.23
CA MET A 7 -41.23 10.73 -0.13
C MET A 7 -42.11 9.57 0.35
N MET A 8 -42.27 8.56 -0.50
CA MET A 8 -42.91 7.31 -0.12
C MET A 8 -42.57 6.19 -1.10
N MET A 9 -41.38 5.59 -0.96
CA MET A 9 -41.18 4.16 -1.21
C MET A 9 -39.82 3.71 -0.67
N MET A 10 -39.73 3.58 0.65
CA MET A 10 -38.68 2.82 1.32
C MET A 10 -39.32 2.05 2.48
N LEU A 11 -38.90 0.79 2.61
CA LEU A 11 -39.30 -0.26 3.57
C LEU A 11 -40.62 -0.99 3.30
N LEU A 12 -40.51 -2.21 2.77
CA LEU A 12 -40.58 -3.43 3.58
C LEU A 12 -40.43 -4.66 2.67
N LEU A 13 -39.39 -5.47 2.92
CA LEU A 13 -39.43 -6.94 2.94
C LEU A 13 -38.02 -7.43 3.31
N LEU A 14 -37.82 -7.67 4.62
CA LEU A 14 -36.81 -8.59 5.12
C LEU A 14 -37.45 -9.97 5.21
N SER A 15 -36.85 -10.99 4.58
CA SER A 15 -36.45 -12.23 5.28
C SER A 15 -35.80 -13.24 4.33
N CYS A 16 -34.91 -14.03 4.94
CA CYS A 16 -34.28 -15.26 4.49
C CYS A 16 -32.99 -15.14 3.66
N GLY A 17 -31.92 -15.67 4.24
CA GLY A 17 -30.55 -15.47 3.80
C GLY A 17 -30.13 -16.33 2.62
N SER A 18 -29.12 -15.83 1.91
CA SER A 18 -28.19 -16.62 1.10
C SER A 18 -27.04 -15.72 0.67
N VAL A 19 -25.83 -16.22 0.92
CA VAL A 19 -24.51 -15.77 0.47
C VAL A 19 -24.56 -14.90 -0.81
N LEU A 20 -24.29 -13.61 -0.70
CA LEU A 20 -24.03 -12.77 -1.87
C LEU A 20 -22.57 -13.01 -2.32
N ASN A 21 -22.39 -13.99 -3.19
CA ASN A 21 -21.24 -14.02 -4.08
C ASN A 21 -21.31 -12.76 -4.96
N GLY A 22 -20.32 -11.88 -4.85
CA GLY A 22 -20.16 -10.72 -5.71
C GLY A 22 -20.08 -11.15 -7.17
N LEU A 23 -21.16 -10.94 -7.91
CA LEU A 23 -21.21 -11.15 -9.34
C LEU A 23 -20.44 -10.00 -10.00
N PHE A 24 -19.20 -10.26 -10.43
CA PHE A 24 -18.48 -9.38 -11.34
C PHE A 24 -19.20 -9.36 -12.68
N ALA A 25 -19.96 -8.29 -12.94
CA ALA A 25 -20.54 -8.05 -14.26
C ALA A 25 -19.41 -7.66 -15.22
N LEU A 26 -19.08 -8.58 -16.14
CA LEU A 26 -18.11 -8.39 -17.22
C LEU A 26 -18.73 -7.53 -18.32
N GLY A 27 -18.55 -6.21 -18.21
CA GLY A 27 -18.51 -5.33 -19.38
C GLY A 27 -17.10 -5.37 -19.98
N LEU A 28 -17.00 -5.25 -21.31
CA LEU A 28 -15.74 -4.87 -21.96
C LEU A 28 -15.37 -3.48 -21.44
N VAL A 29 -14.54 -3.40 -20.40
CA VAL A 29 -14.05 -2.13 -19.89
C VAL A 29 -12.96 -1.68 -20.86
N SER A 30 -13.23 -0.65 -21.65
CA SER A 30 -12.18 0.02 -22.40
C SER A 30 -11.14 0.54 -21.41
N ALA A 31 -9.86 0.25 -21.65
CA ALA A 31 -8.80 0.82 -20.86
C ALA A 31 -8.90 2.35 -20.82
N PHE A 32 -8.46 2.94 -19.71
CA PHE A 32 -8.52 4.38 -19.47
C PHE A 32 -7.23 4.90 -18.86
N GLU A 33 -7.03 6.21 -18.98
CA GLU A 33 -5.90 6.90 -18.35
C GLU A 33 -6.14 7.07 -16.84
N TYR A 34 -5.18 6.58 -16.04
CA TYR A 34 -5.17 6.72 -14.59
C TYR A 34 -4.00 7.61 -14.15
N ASN A 35 -4.34 8.77 -13.59
CA ASN A 35 -3.34 9.77 -13.17
C ASN A 35 -2.66 9.40 -11.85
N THR A 36 -1.40 9.80 -11.73
CA THR A 36 -0.67 9.88 -10.45
C THR A 36 -1.20 11.04 -9.60
N PHE A 37 -0.64 11.24 -8.40
CA PHE A 37 -1.09 12.25 -7.44
C PHE A 37 -1.14 13.68 -8.01
N ASP A 38 -0.18 14.03 -8.87
CA ASP A 38 -0.05 15.39 -9.41
C ASP A 38 -1.09 15.71 -10.50
N GLY A 39 -1.79 14.70 -11.02
CA GLY A 39 -2.90 14.86 -11.96
C GLY A 39 -2.48 15.00 -13.44
N PRO A 40 -3.38 15.49 -14.30
CA PRO A 40 -3.13 15.60 -15.74
C PRO A 40 -1.90 16.44 -16.09
N GLY A 41 -1.10 15.99 -17.07
CA GLY A 41 0.15 16.64 -17.47
C GLY A 41 1.39 16.13 -16.73
N PHE A 42 1.20 15.25 -15.76
CA PHE A 42 2.23 14.45 -15.09
C PHE A 42 2.11 12.98 -15.54
N PRO A 43 3.09 12.10 -15.23
CA PRO A 43 3.02 10.69 -15.61
C PRO A 43 1.70 10.03 -15.20
N SER A 44 1.12 9.28 -16.12
CA SER A 44 -0.16 8.56 -15.96
C SER A 44 -0.08 7.18 -16.61
N CYS A 45 -0.95 6.26 -16.20
CA CYS A 45 -1.02 4.92 -16.76
C CYS A 45 -2.13 4.87 -17.80
N TYR A 46 -1.77 4.62 -19.07
CA TYR A 46 -2.71 4.75 -20.19
C TYR A 46 -3.58 3.52 -20.46
N ASN A 47 -3.15 2.33 -20.03
CA ASN A 47 -3.82 1.07 -20.35
C ASN A 47 -4.48 0.40 -19.12
N VAL A 48 -5.09 1.21 -18.24
CA VAL A 48 -5.72 0.70 -17.01
C VAL A 48 -7.14 0.21 -17.29
N THR A 49 -7.41 -1.05 -17.01
CA THR A 49 -8.75 -1.66 -17.17
C THR A 49 -9.56 -1.63 -15.89
N GLN A 50 -8.89 -1.57 -14.73
CA GLN A 50 -9.55 -1.51 -13.43
C GLN A 50 -8.65 -0.89 -12.36
N VAL A 51 -9.26 -0.12 -11.46
CA VAL A 51 -8.64 0.32 -10.21
C VAL A 51 -9.41 -0.30 -9.05
N ALA A 52 -8.73 -1.06 -8.20
CA ALA A 52 -9.35 -1.78 -7.09
C ALA A 52 -8.82 -1.27 -5.75
N ASN A 53 -9.71 -0.76 -4.89
CA ASN A 53 -9.36 -0.40 -3.51
C ASN A 53 -9.47 -1.64 -2.63
N VAL A 54 -8.34 -2.16 -2.14
CA VAL A 54 -8.30 -3.35 -1.30
C VAL A 54 -8.20 -3.00 0.17
N THR A 55 -8.84 -3.81 1.00
CA THR A 55 -8.89 -3.66 2.47
C THR A 55 -8.41 -4.91 3.21
N SER A 56 -8.11 -5.99 2.47
CA SER A 56 -7.53 -7.22 3.03
C SER A 56 -6.53 -7.89 2.08
N VAL A 57 -5.58 -8.64 2.64
CA VAL A 57 -4.61 -9.44 1.87
C VAL A 57 -5.34 -10.46 0.97
N ALA A 58 -6.46 -11.03 1.46
CA ALA A 58 -7.25 -11.99 0.69
C ALA A 58 -7.82 -11.37 -0.60
N GLU A 59 -8.25 -10.10 -0.57
CA GLU A 59 -8.70 -9.38 -1.77
C GLU A 59 -7.55 -9.18 -2.77
N VAL A 60 -6.35 -8.85 -2.28
CA VAL A 60 -5.15 -8.75 -3.13
C VAL A 60 -4.88 -10.08 -3.82
N GLN A 61 -4.84 -11.18 -3.07
CA GLN A 61 -4.62 -12.52 -3.63
C GLN A 61 -5.70 -12.91 -4.64
N GLY A 62 -6.97 -12.59 -4.36
CA GLY A 62 -8.09 -12.85 -5.25
C GLY A 62 -7.97 -12.10 -6.58
N LEU A 63 -7.63 -10.80 -6.53
CA LEU A 63 -7.45 -9.97 -7.71
C LEU A 63 -6.25 -10.41 -8.55
N VAL A 64 -5.12 -10.76 -7.92
CA VAL A 64 -3.95 -11.26 -8.66
C VAL A 64 -4.25 -12.59 -9.34
N LYS A 65 -4.92 -13.53 -8.66
CA LYS A 65 -5.36 -14.80 -9.28
C LYS A 65 -6.32 -14.58 -10.43
N PHE A 66 -7.27 -13.64 -10.27
CA PHE A 66 -8.18 -13.25 -11.33
C PHE A 66 -7.42 -12.69 -12.55
N ALA A 67 -6.52 -11.73 -12.33
CA ALA A 67 -5.71 -11.14 -13.41
C ALA A 67 -4.87 -12.20 -14.14
N ALA A 68 -4.19 -13.07 -13.39
CA ALA A 68 -3.43 -14.18 -13.95
C ALA A 68 -4.30 -15.12 -14.81
N SER A 69 -5.53 -15.42 -14.38
CA SER A 69 -6.47 -16.25 -15.15
C SER A 69 -6.97 -15.59 -16.44
N LYS A 70 -6.78 -14.28 -16.58
CA LYS A 70 -7.19 -13.46 -17.72
C LYS A 70 -6.01 -12.97 -18.57
N GLY A 71 -4.78 -13.24 -18.16
CA GLY A 71 -3.58 -12.69 -18.81
C GLY A 71 -3.44 -11.17 -18.66
N LEU A 72 -4.04 -10.58 -17.63
CA LEU A 72 -3.95 -9.15 -17.34
C LEU A 72 -2.73 -8.84 -16.47
N GLN A 73 -2.13 -7.67 -16.68
CA GLN A 73 -1.07 -7.18 -15.82
C GLN A 73 -1.63 -6.63 -14.51
N VAL A 74 -0.78 -6.60 -13.48
CA VAL A 74 -1.12 -6.03 -12.17
C VAL A 74 0.00 -5.12 -11.71
N ARG A 75 -0.36 -3.90 -11.28
CA ARG A 75 0.56 -2.98 -10.57
C ARG A 75 -0.07 -2.56 -9.25
N ALA A 76 0.76 -2.41 -8.22
CA ALA A 76 0.33 -1.84 -6.95
C ALA A 76 0.37 -0.31 -7.01
N GLY A 77 -0.67 0.34 -6.50
CA GLY A 77 -0.72 1.78 -6.30
C GLY A 77 -0.84 2.12 -4.81
N GLY A 78 0.07 2.94 -4.29
CA GLY A 78 -0.11 3.56 -2.98
C GLY A 78 -1.00 4.79 -3.10
N LYS A 79 -0.46 5.95 -2.71
CA LYS A 79 -1.07 7.27 -2.88
C LYS A 79 -0.73 7.98 -4.21
N GLY A 80 0.01 7.32 -5.09
CA GLY A 80 0.35 7.85 -6.42
C GLY A 80 1.43 8.93 -6.45
N HIS A 81 2.27 9.08 -5.42
CA HIS A 81 3.34 10.10 -5.35
C HIS A 81 4.62 9.74 -6.14
N MET A 82 4.48 9.13 -7.30
CA MET A 82 5.61 8.79 -8.15
C MET A 82 5.65 9.69 -9.39
N TRP A 83 6.86 10.09 -9.77
CA TRP A 83 7.13 10.93 -10.93
C TRP A 83 7.63 10.15 -12.14
N TYR A 84 7.47 8.82 -12.10
CA TYR A 84 7.85 7.90 -13.16
C TYR A 84 6.70 6.90 -13.35
N ASP A 85 6.64 6.29 -14.52
CA ASP A 85 5.61 5.35 -14.95
C ASP A 85 5.72 3.96 -14.32
N THR A 86 6.49 3.80 -13.25
CA THR A 86 6.73 2.49 -12.65
C THR A 86 5.41 1.83 -12.18
N GLN A 87 4.35 2.56 -11.79
CA GLN A 87 3.05 1.96 -11.43
C GLN A 87 2.19 1.60 -12.65
N CYS A 88 2.73 1.76 -13.86
CA CYS A 88 2.03 1.55 -15.11
C CYS A 88 2.57 0.30 -15.81
N SER A 89 1.87 -0.09 -16.86
CA SER A 89 2.32 -1.09 -17.83
C SER A 89 1.73 -0.71 -19.19
N ASP A 90 2.44 -1.08 -20.24
CA ASP A 90 2.02 -0.85 -21.63
C ASP A 90 0.81 -1.72 -22.01
N ASP A 91 0.59 -2.82 -21.29
CA ASP A 91 -0.51 -3.77 -21.50
C ASP A 91 -1.71 -3.49 -20.59
N GLU A 92 -2.83 -4.17 -20.86
CA GLU A 92 -4.05 -4.05 -20.05
C GLU A 92 -3.77 -4.40 -18.57
N THR A 93 -4.00 -3.42 -17.70
CA THR A 93 -3.51 -3.47 -16.32
C THR A 93 -4.59 -3.20 -15.29
N ILE A 94 -4.59 -3.99 -14.22
CA ILE A 94 -5.31 -3.70 -12.99
C ILE A 94 -4.38 -2.96 -12.02
N ILE A 95 -4.79 -1.78 -11.56
CA ILE A 95 -4.13 -1.06 -10.47
C ILE A 95 -4.78 -1.48 -9.15
N ILE A 96 -4.03 -2.17 -8.30
CA ILE A 96 -4.47 -2.54 -6.95
C ILE A 96 -4.01 -1.48 -5.96
N ARG A 97 -4.95 -0.69 -5.44
CA ARG A 97 -4.69 0.39 -4.49
C ARG A 97 -4.57 -0.15 -3.06
N THR A 98 -3.36 -0.11 -2.51
CA THR A 98 -3.04 -0.62 -1.17
C THR A 98 -3.27 0.41 -0.06
N GLU A 99 -3.64 1.66 -0.36
CA GLU A 99 -3.85 2.73 0.62
C GLU A 99 -4.82 2.36 1.77
N PHE A 100 -5.79 1.48 1.52
CA PHE A 100 -6.77 1.04 2.53
C PHE A 100 -6.36 -0.24 3.28
N LEU A 101 -5.22 -0.84 2.93
CA LEU A 101 -4.50 -1.82 3.75
C LEU A 101 -3.59 -1.06 4.72
N ASN A 102 -4.15 -0.52 5.80
CA ASN A 102 -3.47 0.44 6.67
C ASN A 102 -3.54 0.10 8.18
N LYS A 103 -3.67 -1.18 8.53
CA LYS A 103 -3.60 -1.62 9.93
C LYS A 103 -2.16 -1.61 10.45
N ILE A 104 -2.03 -1.29 11.74
CA ILE A 104 -0.78 -1.36 12.51
C ILE A 104 -1.02 -2.33 13.67
N ARG A 105 -0.14 -3.31 13.85
CA ARG A 105 -0.28 -4.40 14.83
C ARG A 105 1.07 -4.86 15.36
N ASP A 106 1.03 -5.75 16.35
CA ASP A 106 2.19 -6.45 16.89
C ASP A 106 3.33 -5.52 17.32
N PHE A 107 2.98 -4.37 17.91
CA PHE A 107 3.94 -3.45 18.49
C PHE A 107 4.55 -4.04 19.77
N ASP A 108 5.87 -4.11 19.80
CA ASP A 108 6.65 -4.53 20.96
C ASP A 108 7.89 -3.62 21.07
N LEU A 109 7.87 -2.73 22.05
CA LEU A 109 8.98 -1.82 22.30
C LEU A 109 10.21 -2.53 22.87
N ALA A 110 10.02 -3.61 23.64
CA ALA A 110 11.13 -4.36 24.23
C ALA A 110 11.86 -5.17 23.15
N ALA A 111 11.11 -5.78 22.23
CA ALA A 111 11.68 -6.42 21.04
C ALA A 111 12.13 -5.40 19.97
N GLY A 112 11.66 -4.15 20.05
CA GLY A 112 11.98 -3.09 19.10
C GLY A 112 11.34 -3.31 17.73
N THR A 113 10.10 -3.83 17.67
CA THR A 113 9.43 -4.13 16.40
C THR A 113 7.97 -3.69 16.34
N VAL A 114 7.46 -3.48 15.11
CA VAL A 114 6.05 -3.31 14.79
C VAL A 114 5.75 -3.93 13.42
N VAL A 115 4.51 -4.36 13.19
CA VAL A 115 4.05 -4.79 11.86
C VAL A 115 3.04 -3.78 11.32
N VAL A 116 3.26 -3.33 10.08
CA VAL A 116 2.39 -2.39 9.38
C VAL A 116 1.93 -2.98 8.06
N GLU A 117 0.67 -2.75 7.70
CA GLU A 117 0.21 -3.02 6.34
C GLU A 117 0.80 -1.99 5.36
N ALA A 118 0.94 -2.37 4.10
CA ALA A 118 1.66 -1.58 3.08
C ALA A 118 1.09 -0.17 2.84
N GLY A 119 -0.21 0.02 3.06
CA GLY A 119 -0.90 1.30 2.91
C GLY A 119 -0.72 2.27 4.08
N VAL A 120 -0.15 1.84 5.20
CA VAL A 120 0.16 2.73 6.33
C VAL A 120 1.06 3.87 5.85
N THR A 121 0.71 5.11 6.17
CA THR A 121 1.52 6.28 5.83
C THR A 121 2.51 6.62 6.94
N PHE A 122 3.53 7.41 6.62
CA PHE A 122 4.47 7.93 7.63
C PHE A 122 3.76 8.69 8.75
N PHE A 123 2.72 9.47 8.44
CA PHE A 123 1.96 10.21 9.46
C PHE A 123 1.19 9.27 10.39
N GLN A 124 0.56 8.23 9.85
CA GLN A 124 -0.15 7.24 10.66
C GLN A 124 0.82 6.48 11.57
N LEU A 125 1.96 6.03 11.04
CA LEU A 125 2.96 5.32 11.83
C LEU A 125 3.58 6.22 12.91
N ALA A 126 3.93 7.46 12.56
CA ALA A 126 4.52 8.40 13.51
C ALA A 126 3.59 8.68 14.69
N GLU A 127 2.32 9.00 14.41
CA GLU A 127 1.32 9.24 15.44
C GLU A 127 1.13 8.00 16.33
N TYR A 128 1.01 6.81 15.71
CA TYR A 128 0.86 5.55 16.43
C TYR A 128 2.03 5.27 17.38
N LEU A 129 3.27 5.45 16.91
CA LEU A 129 4.48 5.17 17.68
C LEU A 129 4.71 6.23 18.77
N HIS A 130 4.49 7.51 18.47
CA HIS A 130 4.69 8.60 19.44
C HIS A 130 3.79 8.44 20.67
N GLN A 131 2.52 8.08 20.47
CA GLN A 131 1.58 7.78 21.56
C GLN A 131 2.04 6.61 22.46
N ARG A 132 2.99 5.79 21.98
CA ARG A 132 3.53 4.60 22.65
C ARG A 132 4.99 4.80 23.10
N GLY A 133 5.49 6.04 23.07
CA GLY A 133 6.87 6.33 23.44
C GLY A 133 7.88 5.65 22.53
N ALA A 134 7.56 5.55 21.23
CA ALA A 134 8.45 5.00 20.22
C ALA A 134 8.58 5.91 18.98
N ASN A 135 9.57 5.64 18.13
CA ASN A 135 9.73 6.21 16.79
C ASN A 135 10.33 5.16 15.82
N MET A 136 10.36 5.48 14.52
CA MET A 136 10.89 4.59 13.47
C MET A 136 12.39 4.76 13.17
N GLY A 137 13.09 5.63 13.89
CA GLY A 137 14.53 5.86 13.75
C GLY A 137 14.96 6.83 12.63
N THR A 138 14.15 6.98 11.58
CA THR A 138 14.41 7.89 10.45
C THR A 138 13.35 8.98 10.33
N GLY A 139 13.72 10.11 9.74
CA GLY A 139 12.83 11.25 9.53
C GLY A 139 11.65 10.90 8.62
N LEU A 140 10.46 11.41 8.95
CA LEU A 140 9.25 11.16 8.18
C LEU A 140 9.32 11.81 6.79
N VAL A 141 8.72 11.14 5.80
CA VAL A 141 8.49 11.74 4.49
C VAL A 141 7.19 12.55 4.52
N ASN A 142 7.29 13.87 4.35
CA ASN A 142 6.20 14.83 4.55
C ASN A 142 5.10 14.82 3.46
N TRP A 143 5.05 13.81 2.59
CA TRP A 143 4.18 13.76 1.42
C TRP A 143 3.04 12.75 1.55
N ASN A 144 2.68 12.33 2.77
CA ASN A 144 1.60 11.36 3.01
C ASN A 144 1.74 10.04 2.22
N ILE A 145 2.97 9.65 1.86
CA ILE A 145 3.27 8.44 1.10
C ILE A 145 3.10 7.19 1.97
N THR A 146 2.72 6.08 1.34
CA THR A 146 2.57 4.76 1.96
C THR A 146 3.93 4.10 2.18
N LEU A 147 4.08 3.33 3.26
CA LEU A 147 5.32 2.61 3.56
C LEU A 147 5.63 1.51 2.53
N GLY A 148 4.62 0.83 1.98
CA GLY A 148 4.81 -0.16 0.91
C GLY A 148 5.46 0.44 -0.33
N GLY A 149 4.91 1.55 -0.84
CA GLY A 149 5.52 2.27 -1.95
C GLY A 149 6.93 2.81 -1.62
N SER A 150 7.14 3.23 -0.37
CA SER A 150 8.44 3.73 0.08
C SER A 150 9.52 2.65 0.08
N VAL A 151 9.20 1.44 0.54
CA VAL A 151 10.12 0.30 0.48
C VAL A 151 10.33 -0.14 -0.97
N ALA A 152 9.25 -0.32 -1.74
CA ALA A 152 9.34 -0.76 -3.13
C ALA A 152 10.24 0.13 -3.99
N MET A 153 10.23 1.45 -3.73
CA MET A 153 11.00 2.45 -4.48
C MET A 153 12.35 2.81 -3.85
N GLY A 154 12.76 2.18 -2.74
CA GLY A 154 14.02 2.49 -2.08
C GLY A 154 14.07 3.92 -1.50
N ALA A 155 12.93 4.44 -1.03
CA ALA A 155 12.84 5.78 -0.47
C ALA A 155 13.75 5.96 0.74
N HIS A 156 14.24 7.19 0.94
CA HIS A 156 15.15 7.54 2.02
C HIS A 156 14.91 8.95 2.55
N ARG A 157 15.38 9.22 3.77
CA ARG A 157 15.39 10.54 4.39
C ARG A 157 16.63 10.72 5.25
N SER A 158 16.83 11.92 5.77
CA SER A 158 17.88 12.19 6.75
C SER A 158 17.64 11.40 8.04
N SER A 159 18.69 10.74 8.51
CA SER A 159 18.77 10.12 9.83
C SER A 159 20.08 10.55 10.49
N LEU A 160 20.06 10.67 11.82
CA LEU A 160 21.25 11.01 12.61
C LEU A 160 22.05 9.77 13.05
N ARG A 161 21.39 8.61 13.19
CA ARG A 161 21.95 7.41 13.81
C ARG A 161 21.55 6.12 13.11
N GLU A 162 20.27 6.00 12.80
CA GLU A 162 19.72 4.80 12.17
C GLU A 162 19.81 4.88 10.64
N ASP A 163 19.40 3.83 9.93
CA ASP A 163 19.41 3.82 8.47
C ASP A 163 18.59 4.96 7.85
N ALA A 164 19.19 5.63 6.85
CA ALA A 164 18.54 6.70 6.10
C ALA A 164 17.49 6.16 5.12
N ALA A 165 17.73 4.98 4.53
CA ALA A 165 16.78 4.30 3.67
C ALA A 165 15.68 3.65 4.50
N VAL A 166 14.43 3.78 4.05
CA VAL A 166 13.25 3.22 4.73
C VAL A 166 13.38 1.70 4.84
N VAL A 167 13.89 1.05 3.79
CA VAL A 167 14.13 -0.41 3.80
C VAL A 167 15.20 -0.84 4.80
N GLY A 168 16.13 0.05 5.19
CA GLY A 168 17.12 -0.26 6.22
C GLY A 168 16.49 -0.54 7.59
N GLY A 169 15.28 -0.02 7.86
CA GLY A 169 14.51 -0.34 9.06
C GLY A 169 13.63 -1.60 8.94
N VAL A 170 13.56 -2.24 7.76
CA VAL A 170 12.71 -3.41 7.52
C VAL A 170 13.41 -4.68 8.00
N LEU A 171 12.64 -5.56 8.63
CA LEU A 171 13.08 -6.85 9.16
C LEU A 171 12.47 -8.03 8.38
N ALA A 172 11.28 -7.85 7.81
CA ALA A 172 10.63 -8.82 6.93
C ALA A 172 9.56 -8.14 6.06
N LEU A 173 9.27 -8.75 4.91
CA LEU A 173 8.22 -8.35 3.98
C LEU A 173 7.27 -9.52 3.73
N ASP A 174 5.97 -9.25 3.77
CA ASP A 174 4.98 -10.13 3.17
C ASP A 174 4.61 -9.59 1.79
N MET A 175 4.71 -10.41 0.76
CA MET A 175 4.40 -10.06 -0.63
C MET A 175 3.42 -11.06 -1.25
N VAL A 176 2.45 -10.55 -2.00
CA VAL A 176 1.62 -11.37 -2.88
C VAL A 176 2.31 -11.45 -4.24
N ASP A 177 2.77 -12.65 -4.62
CA ASP A 177 3.45 -12.91 -5.89
C ASP A 177 2.48 -12.92 -7.09
N GLY A 178 3.01 -13.02 -8.31
CA GLY A 178 2.21 -13.00 -9.55
C GLY A 178 1.22 -14.16 -9.71
N LEU A 179 1.28 -15.19 -8.86
CA LEU A 179 0.32 -16.30 -8.82
C LEU A 179 -0.72 -16.11 -7.69
N GLY A 180 -0.65 -15.01 -6.96
CA GLY A 180 -1.49 -14.72 -5.80
C GLY A 180 -1.09 -15.51 -4.54
N GLY A 181 0.10 -16.07 -4.51
CA GLY A 181 0.70 -16.71 -3.33
C GLY A 181 1.24 -15.67 -2.36
N LEU A 182 1.05 -15.87 -1.06
CA LEU A 182 1.66 -15.03 -0.04
C LEU A 182 3.06 -15.56 0.28
N ARG A 183 4.07 -14.70 0.15
CA ARG A 183 5.49 -15.00 0.40
C ARG A 183 5.96 -14.14 1.56
N CYS A 184 6.52 -14.76 2.58
CA CYS A 184 7.22 -14.06 3.65
C CYS A 184 8.71 -14.10 3.33
N ILE A 185 9.34 -12.92 3.29
CA ILE A 185 10.76 -12.73 2.98
C ILE A 185 11.37 -12.03 4.19
N GLU A 186 12.17 -12.78 4.96
CA GLU A 186 12.92 -12.23 6.08
C GLU A 186 14.20 -11.54 5.58
N ARG A 187 14.68 -10.56 6.34
CA ARG A 187 15.90 -9.85 6.00
C ARG A 187 17.12 -10.75 6.15
N ASP A 188 17.81 -10.97 5.04
CA ASP A 188 19.09 -11.66 4.95
C ASP A 188 19.89 -11.06 3.78
N GLU A 189 20.96 -10.33 4.09
CA GLU A 189 21.79 -9.66 3.09
C GLU A 189 22.59 -10.64 2.19
N SER A 190 22.57 -11.94 2.51
CA SER A 190 23.12 -13.00 1.66
C SER A 190 22.08 -13.70 0.76
N SER A 191 20.80 -13.34 0.91
CA SER A 191 19.67 -13.92 0.18
C SER A 191 19.28 -13.07 -1.02
N ASP A 192 19.28 -13.68 -2.21
CA ASP A 192 18.82 -13.03 -3.44
C ASP A 192 17.35 -12.59 -3.34
N ASP A 193 16.50 -13.35 -2.64
CA ASP A 193 15.09 -13.01 -2.43
C ASP A 193 14.94 -11.68 -1.68
N TRP A 194 15.75 -11.48 -0.63
CA TRP A 194 15.76 -10.22 0.13
C TRP A 194 16.35 -9.07 -0.70
N LEU A 195 17.51 -9.30 -1.34
CA LEU A 195 18.18 -8.30 -2.16
C LEU A 195 17.25 -7.80 -3.27
N ALA A 196 16.48 -8.69 -3.90
CA ALA A 196 15.50 -8.34 -4.93
C ALA A 196 14.24 -7.66 -4.35
N ALA A 197 13.72 -8.14 -3.21
CA ALA A 197 12.49 -7.60 -2.61
C ALA A 197 12.67 -6.19 -2.00
N SER A 198 13.86 -5.91 -1.45
CA SER A 198 14.17 -4.70 -0.69
C SER A 198 14.05 -3.39 -1.51
N THR A 199 14.19 -3.46 -2.84
CA THR A 199 13.83 -2.37 -3.78
C THR A 199 13.22 -2.97 -5.04
N SER A 200 12.05 -3.60 -4.88
CA SER A 200 11.44 -4.41 -5.94
C SER A 200 10.84 -3.62 -7.11
N LEU A 201 10.70 -2.29 -6.98
CA LEU A 201 9.92 -1.45 -7.90
C LEU A 201 8.47 -1.95 -8.08
N GLY A 202 7.97 -2.79 -7.17
CA GLY A 202 6.70 -3.49 -7.29
C GLY A 202 6.67 -4.57 -8.39
N LEU A 203 7.80 -4.96 -8.99
CA LEU A 203 7.86 -5.92 -10.11
C LEU A 203 7.86 -7.38 -9.65
N LEU A 204 8.17 -7.65 -8.38
CA LEU A 204 8.18 -9.00 -7.80
C LEU A 204 6.84 -9.42 -7.18
N GLY A 205 5.87 -8.49 -7.15
CA GLY A 205 4.59 -8.66 -6.49
C GLY A 205 4.18 -7.44 -5.67
N ILE A 206 3.14 -7.62 -4.88
CA ILE A 206 2.53 -6.57 -4.07
C ILE A 206 2.95 -6.75 -2.62
N ILE A 207 3.73 -5.81 -2.07
CA ILE A 207 4.00 -5.74 -0.63
C ILE A 207 2.67 -5.50 0.09
N VAL A 208 2.36 -6.34 1.09
CA VAL A 208 1.11 -6.25 1.88
C VAL A 208 1.35 -6.03 3.37
N ASN A 209 2.41 -6.59 3.95
CA ASN A 209 2.86 -6.27 5.30
C ASN A 209 4.37 -6.00 5.33
N ILE A 210 4.79 -5.21 6.32
CA ILE A 210 6.19 -4.87 6.58
C ILE A 210 6.40 -5.00 8.08
N LYS A 211 7.36 -5.82 8.49
CA LYS A 211 7.87 -5.83 9.86
C LYS A 211 9.01 -4.82 9.96
N LEU A 212 8.86 -3.84 10.83
CA LEU A 212 9.79 -2.72 11.00
C LEU A 212 10.46 -2.76 12.36
N LYS A 213 11.72 -2.34 12.39
CA LYS A 213 12.43 -1.97 13.60
C LYS A 213 11.90 -0.62 14.11
N VAL A 214 11.74 -0.51 15.42
CA VAL A 214 11.35 0.72 16.11
C VAL A 214 12.25 0.95 17.33
N PHE A 215 12.27 2.19 17.79
CA PHE A 215 13.16 2.66 18.85
C PHE A 215 12.37 3.39 19.91
N ALA A 216 12.90 3.48 21.12
CA ALA A 216 12.34 4.35 22.16
C ALA A 216 12.30 5.80 21.67
N ASP A 217 11.25 6.52 22.04
CA ASP A 217 11.06 7.90 21.59
C ASP A 217 12.22 8.78 22.07
N SER A 218 12.60 9.74 21.23
CA SER A 218 13.73 10.62 21.49
C SER A 218 13.49 11.99 20.89
N LYS A 219 14.04 13.02 21.54
CA LYS A 219 13.95 14.39 21.04
C LYS A 219 15.08 14.67 20.07
N VAL A 220 14.74 15.14 18.88
CA VAL A 220 15.70 15.63 17.89
C VAL A 220 15.67 17.15 17.86
N TYR A 221 16.82 17.78 18.05
CA TYR A 221 16.97 19.23 18.02
C TYR A 221 17.53 19.68 16.66
N ALA A 222 16.75 20.44 15.90
CA ALA A 222 17.20 21.06 14.66
C ALA A 222 17.74 22.47 14.96
N MET A 223 19.06 22.64 14.95
CA MET A 223 19.69 23.95 15.06
C MET A 223 19.79 24.60 13.68
N GLN A 224 18.79 25.39 13.31
CA GLN A 224 18.85 26.22 12.11
C GLN A 224 19.52 27.56 12.44
N LYS A 225 20.86 27.60 12.39
CA LYS A 225 21.62 28.86 12.40
C LYS A 225 21.88 29.26 10.95
N THR A 226 21.33 30.39 10.54
CA THR A 226 21.62 31.05 9.24
C THR A 226 22.96 31.77 9.30
#